data_AF-A0A0Q4IHH3-F1
#
_entry.id   AF-A0A0Q4IHH3-F1
#
_cell.length_a   1.000
_cell.length_b   1.000
_cell.length_c   1.000
_cell.angle_alpha   90.00
_cell.angle_beta   90.00
_cell.angle_gamma   90.00
#
_symmetry.space_group_name_H-M   'P 1'
#
loop_
_entity.id
_entity.type
_entity.pdbx_description
1 polymer ?
#
loop_
_entity_poly.entity_id
_entity_poly.type
_entity_poly.pdbx_seq_one_letter_code
_entity_poly.pdbx_strand_id
1 'polypeptide(L)' 'MKISVAHCREQEALHRDRALNEPLENRRKIALAAAKAWNVEAVLAEKVALRVGSLNTLDAAIALEFERETKSGVAE' A
#
# COMPACT_ATOMS: atom_id res chain seq x y z
N MET A 1 10.04 5.42 5.31
CA MET A 1 9.31 4.21 5.76
C MET A 1 8.12 4.02 4.81
N LYS A 2 8.08 2.94 4.01
CA LYS A 2 6.91 2.63 3.17
C LYS A 2 5.91 1.85 4.04
N ILE A 3 4.78 2.45 4.36
CA ILE A 3 3.72 1.77 5.12
C ILE A 3 2.93 0.89 4.15
N SER A 4 2.76 -0.39 4.47
CA SER A 4 1.98 -1.31 3.64
C SER A 4 0.48 -1.11 3.85
N VAL A 5 -0.32 -1.44 2.84
CA VAL A 5 -1.79 -1.44 2.94
C VAL A 5 -2.25 -2.28 4.13
N ALA A 6 -1.63 -3.45 4.32
CA ALA A 6 -1.94 -4.36 5.43
C ALA A 6 -1.74 -3.69 6.79
N HIS A 7 -0.63 -2.97 6.99
CA HIS A 7 -0.37 -2.26 8.23
C HIS A 7 -1.40 -1.15 8.49
N CYS A 8 -1.75 -0.36 7.46
CA CYS A 8 -2.77 0.68 7.60
C CYS A 8 -4.13 0.09 8.00
N ARG A 9 -4.51 -1.06 7.42
CA ARG A 9 -5.76 -1.76 7.74
C ARG A 9 -5.75 -2.36 9.15
N GLU A 10 -4.63 -2.90 9.59
CA GLU A 10 -4.45 -3.40 10.95
C GLU A 10 -4.62 -2.27 11.98
N GLN A 11 -3.99 -1.12 11.76
CA GLN A 11 -4.13 0.05 12.63
C GLN A 11 -5.56 0.61 12.64
N GLU A 12 -6.21 0.68 11.47
CA GLU A 12 -7.62 1.06 11.37
C GLU A 12 -8.52 0.16 12.23
N ALA A 13 -8.36 -1.16 12.13
CA ALA A 13 -9.13 -2.14 12.90
C ALA A 13 -8.87 -2.00 14.41
N LEU A 14 -7.60 -1.87 14.81
CA LEU A 14 -7.20 -1.67 16.19
C LEU A 14 -7.82 -0.41 16.80
N HIS A 15 -7.86 0.70 16.06
CA HIS A 15 -8.46 1.93 16.55
C HIS A 15 -10.00 1.88 16.58
N ARG A 16 -10.64 1.14 15.66
CA ARG A 16 -12.08 0.85 15.76
C ARG A 16 -12.41 0.03 17.00
N ASP A 17 -11.65 -1.03 17.25
CA ASP A 17 -11.85 -1.87 18.43
C ASP A 17 -11.68 -1.06 19.73
N ARG A 18 -10.63 -0.22 19.80
CA ARG A 18 -10.46 0.72 20.93
C ARG A 18 -11.65 1.65 21.10
N ALA A 19 -12.23 2.16 20.03
CA ALA A 19 -13.40 3.05 20.13
C ALA A 19 -14.64 2.32 20.69
N LEU A 20 -14.83 1.04 20.35
CA LEU A 20 -15.94 0.23 20.86
C LEU A 20 -15.80 -0.03 22.36
N ASN A 21 -14.58 -0.28 22.84
CA ASN A 21 -14.30 -0.62 24.23
C ASN A 21 -14.06 0.60 25.14
N GLU A 22 -14.05 1.83 24.59
CA GLU A 22 -13.74 3.02 25.37
C GLU A 22 -15.01 3.65 26.01
N PRO A 23 -15.05 3.76 27.36
CA PRO A 23 -16.20 4.32 28.06
C PRO A 23 -16.30 5.85 27.92
N LEU A 24 -15.18 6.55 27.79
CA LEU A 24 -15.16 8.01 27.72
C LEU A 24 -15.41 8.50 26.29
N GLU A 25 -16.45 9.31 26.09
CA GLU A 25 -16.88 9.77 24.77
C GLU A 25 -15.78 10.55 24.01
N ASN A 26 -15.02 11.39 24.73
CA ASN A 26 -13.89 12.14 24.16
C ASN A 26 -12.82 11.19 23.58
N ARG A 27 -12.46 10.14 24.30
CA ARG A 27 -11.47 9.15 23.88
C ARG A 27 -12.00 8.28 22.74
N ARG A 28 -13.29 7.94 22.76
CA ARG A 28 -13.98 7.27 21.64
C ARG A 28 -13.89 8.10 20.36
N LYS A 29 -14.17 9.41 20.43
CA LYS A 29 -14.06 10.32 19.28
C LYS A 29 -12.63 10.35 18.71
N ILE A 30 -11.62 10.41 19.58
CA ILE A 30 -10.21 10.37 19.17
C ILE A 30 -9.87 9.04 18.48
N ALA A 31 -10.28 7.91 19.06
CA ALA A 31 -10.03 6.59 18.47
C ALA A 31 -10.70 6.43 17.10
N LEU A 32 -11.94 6.91 16.94
CA LEU A 32 -12.61 6.93 15.63
C LEU A 32 -11.93 7.85 14.62
N ALA A 33 -11.43 9.01 15.06
CA ALA A 33 -10.68 9.92 14.19
C ALA A 33 -9.38 9.27 13.70
N ALA A 34 -8.66 8.59 14.59
CA ALA A 34 -7.47 7.82 14.23
C ALA A 34 -7.80 6.69 13.23
N ALA A 35 -8.87 5.93 13.46
CA ALA A 35 -9.31 4.90 12.52
C ALA A 35 -9.62 5.47 11.12
N LYS A 36 -10.28 6.63 11.05
CA LYS A 36 -10.54 7.33 9.78
C LYS A 36 -9.25 7.75 9.07
N ALA A 37 -8.27 8.27 9.82
CA ALA A 37 -6.98 8.66 9.24
C ALA A 37 -6.24 7.44 8.66
N TRP A 38 -6.22 6.31 9.38
CA TRP A 38 -5.62 5.06 8.91
C TRP A 38 -6.32 4.49 7.67
N ASN A 39 -7.64 4.63 7.57
CA ASN A 39 -8.36 4.26 6.35
C ASN A 39 -7.93 5.08 5.13
N VAL A 40 -7.75 6.40 5.30
CA VAL A 40 -7.25 7.28 4.22
C VAL A 40 -5.84 6.84 3.80
N GLU A 41 -4.97 6.57 4.76
CA GLU A 41 -3.61 6.09 4.48
C GLU A 41 -3.61 4.73 3.78
N ALA A 42 -4.52 3.81 4.14
CA ALA A 42 -4.66 2.53 3.46
C ALA A 42 -5.01 2.70 1.98
N VAL A 43 -5.93 3.63 1.66
CA VAL A 43 -6.32 3.95 0.28
C VAL A 43 -5.16 4.57 -0.50
N LEU A 44 -4.36 5.43 0.14
CA LEU A 44 -3.17 6.01 -0.49
C LEU A 44 -2.10 4.94 -0.75
N ALA A 45 -1.84 4.08 0.24
CA ALA A 45 -0.89 2.98 0.12
C ALA A 45 -1.31 2.01 -1.00
N GLU A 46 -2.60 1.75 -1.17
CA GLU A 46 -3.12 0.89 -2.25
C GLU A 46 -2.86 1.51 -3.63
N LYS A 47 -3.14 2.80 -3.80
CA LYS A 47 -2.83 3.53 -5.04
C LYS A 47 -1.34 3.50 -5.37
N VAL A 48 -0.48 3.66 -4.37
CA VAL A 48 0.98 3.58 -4.55
C VAL A 48 1.39 2.16 -4.93
N ALA A 49 0.86 1.13 -4.25
CA ALA A 49 1.17 -0.26 -4.53
C ALA A 49 0.77 -0.66 -5.97
N LEU A 50 -0.42 -0.25 -6.43
CA LEU A 50 -0.87 -0.47 -7.81
C LEU A 50 0.05 0.19 -8.83
N ARG A 51 0.44 1.46 -8.58
CA ARG A 51 1.36 2.17 -9.46
C ARG A 51 2.72 1.48 -9.53
N VAL A 52 3.28 1.09 -8.39
CA VAL A 52 4.56 0.39 -8.33
C VAL A 52 4.48 -0.97 -9.03
N GLY A 53 3.40 -1.73 -8.84
CA GLY A 53 3.20 -3.00 -9.55
C GLY A 53 3.13 -2.83 -11.08
N SER A 54 2.47 -1.77 -11.56
CA SER A 54 2.45 -1.44 -12.99
C SER A 54 3.83 -1.09 -13.53
N LEU A 55 4.60 -0.28 -12.80
CA LEU A 55 5.97 0.08 -13.20
C LEU A 55 6.88 -1.14 -13.23
N ASN A 56 6.81 -2.00 -12.22
CA ASN A 56 7.60 -3.24 -12.17
C ASN A 56 7.30 -4.16 -13.37
N THR A 57 6.04 -4.23 -13.80
CA THR A 57 5.64 -5.00 -15.00
C THR A 57 6.26 -4.42 -16.27
N LEU A 58 6.26 -3.09 -16.39
CA LEU A 58 6.88 -2.39 -17.52
C LEU A 58 8.39 -2.61 -17.55
N ASP A 59 9.05 -2.46 -16.40
CA ASP A 59 10.49 -2.66 -16.26
C ASP A 59 10.88 -4.11 -16.63
N ALA A 60 10.06 -5.09 -16.24
CA ALA A 60 10.26 -6.48 -16.63
C ALA A 60 10.11 -6.70 -18.14
N ALA A 61 9.14 -6.04 -18.79
CA ALA A 61 8.96 -6.12 -20.24
C ALA A 61 10.14 -5.49 -21.00
N ILE A 62 10.65 -4.36 -20.51
CA ILE A 62 11.84 -3.68 -21.05
C ILE A 62 13.08 -4.58 -20.90
N ALA A 63 13.29 -5.17 -19.73
CA ALA A 63 14.41 -6.09 -19.50
C ALA A 63 14.38 -7.30 -20.44
N LEU A 64 13.20 -7.85 -20.71
CA LEU A 64 13.01 -8.95 -21.67
C LEU A 64 13.31 -8.52 -23.11
N GLU A 65 13.00 -7.28 -23.49
CA GLU A 65 13.32 -6.75 -24.81
C GLU A 65 14.82 -6.62 -25.02
N PHE A 66 15.54 -6.02 -24.08
CA PHE A 66 17.00 -5.94 -24.11
C PHE A 66 17.65 -7.33 -24.16
N GLU A 67 17.11 -8.31 -23.43
CA GLU A 67 17.61 -9.69 -23.47
C GLU A 67 17.41 -10.34 -24.86
N ARG A 68 16.29 -10.05 -25.54
CA ARG A 68 16.06 -10.53 -26.91
C ARG A 68 17.02 -9.87 -27.90
N GLU A 69 17.20 -8.55 -27.82
CA GLU A 69 18.11 -7.82 -28.70
C GLU A 69 19.56 -8.29 -28.55
N THR A 70 20.02 -8.49 -27.31
CA THR A 70 21.37 -9.02 -27.04
C THR A 70 21.55 -10.42 -27.60
N LYS A 71 20.55 -11.30 -27.51
CA LYS A 71 20.61 -12.65 -28.12
C LYS A 71 20.61 -12.61 -29.64
N SER A 72 19.83 -11.73 -30.25
CA SER A 72 19.78 -11.59 -31.72
C SER A 72 21.05 -10.95 -32.29
N GLY A 73 21.63 -9.95 -31.61
CA GLY A 73 22.86 -9.28 -32.05
C GLY A 73 24.15 -10.09 -31.83
N VAL A 74 24.10 -11.19 -31.08
CA VAL A 74 25.22 -12.15 -30.93
C VAL A 74 25.18 -13.26 -32.00
N ALA A 75 24.07 -13.39 -32.74
CA ALA A 75 23.86 -14.41 -33.76
C ALA A 75 24.18 -13.93 -35.20
N GLU A 76 24.59 -12.67 -35.37
CA GLU A 76 25.08 -12.04 -36.62
C GLU A 76 26.60 -11.93 -36.61
#